data_AF-A0AAV8V8U9-F1
#
_entry.id   AF-A0AAV8V8U9-F1
#
_cell.length_a   1.000
_cell.length_b   1.000
_cell.length_c   1.000
_cell.angle_alpha   90.00
_cell.angle_beta   90.00
_cell.angle_gamma   90.00
#
_symmetry.space_group_name_H-M   'P 1'
#
loop_
_entity.id
_entity.type
_entity.pdbx_description
1 polymer ?
#
loop_
_entity_poly.entity_id
_entity_poly.type
_entity_poly.pdbx_seq_one_letter_code
_entity_poly.pdbx_strand_id
1 'polypeptide(L)'
;MAFRARYVCYVCNEGVRVQQSIVYQENAEIRRIAVQRRNELEFPEANLVAANSRICLRCHRSIAEEIRMFQEDPDPTILRVLFKQNNCIVCHAPAFTRLNLAARVDIFLKKEIYVSDNARSCPDHLNNSGLLLRPLQDGLKAIRKPVLLKGRELTTFMSCLRNKANDPPLKMDDEENFSDEELRALTSLTRAQFRDLFEYCEPVELYGSLRTIAKQDLFCFLCKI
;
A
#
# COMPACT_ATOMS: atom_id res chain seq x y z
N MET A 1 -6.46 24.36 -38.35
CA MET A 1 -6.62 23.46 -37.18
C MET A 1 -5.22 23.11 -36.66
N ALA A 2 -4.79 23.68 -35.54
CA ALA A 2 -3.44 23.46 -35.03
C ALA A 2 -3.33 22.08 -34.38
N PHE A 3 -2.58 21.17 -35.00
CA PHE A 3 -2.14 19.92 -34.38
C PHE A 3 -1.34 20.26 -33.13
N ARG A 4 -1.99 20.25 -31.95
CA ARG A 4 -1.32 20.45 -30.66
C ARG A 4 -0.46 19.23 -30.40
N ALA A 5 0.85 19.34 -30.60
CA ALA A 5 1.80 18.29 -30.26
C ALA A 5 1.60 17.86 -28.79
N ARG A 6 1.08 16.65 -28.60
CA ARG A 6 0.97 16.01 -27.29
C ARG A 6 2.26 15.24 -27.06
N TYR A 7 3.01 15.65 -26.06
CA TYR A 7 4.22 14.94 -25.62
C TYR A 7 3.83 13.92 -24.56
N VAL A 8 4.70 12.96 -24.28
CA VAL A 8 4.51 12.01 -23.17
C VAL A 8 5.56 12.28 -22.12
N CYS A 9 5.15 12.35 -20.85
CA CYS A 9 6.05 12.51 -19.73
C CYS A 9 6.92 11.25 -19.57
N TYR A 10 8.25 11.42 -19.56
CA TYR A 10 9.18 10.31 -19.39
C TYR A 10 9.02 9.57 -18.06
N VAL A 11 8.57 10.23 -16.99
CA VAL A 11 8.46 9.61 -15.66
C VAL A 11 7.11 8.96 -15.44
N CYS A 12 6.00 9.65 -15.74
CA CYS A 12 4.65 9.15 -15.45
C CYS A 12 3.90 8.55 -16.64
N ASN A 13 4.49 8.60 -17.84
CA ASN A 13 3.91 8.13 -19.10
C ASN A 13 2.57 8.82 -19.47
N GLU A 14 2.26 9.98 -18.88
CA GLU A 14 1.04 10.74 -19.18
C GLU A 14 1.26 11.74 -20.31
N GLY A 15 0.20 12.01 -21.08
CA GLY A 15 0.19 13.04 -22.11
C GLY A 15 0.29 14.45 -21.52
N VAL A 16 1.23 15.25 -22.01
CA VAL A 16 1.51 16.61 -21.54
C VAL A 16 1.61 17.63 -22.66
N ARG A 17 1.28 18.88 -22.32
CA ARG A 17 1.46 20.04 -23.18
C ARG A 17 2.83 20.67 -22.94
N VAL A 18 3.38 21.31 -23.97
CA VAL A 18 4.66 22.06 -23.93
C VAL A 18 4.78 22.92 -22.68
N GLN A 19 3.80 23.77 -22.42
CA GLN A 19 3.78 24.73 -21.30
C GLN A 19 3.73 24.06 -19.91
N GLN A 20 3.40 22.77 -19.84
CA GLN A 20 3.30 21.99 -18.60
C GLN A 20 4.43 20.96 -18.48
N SER A 21 5.53 21.18 -19.22
CA SER A 21 6.63 20.25 -19.30
C SER A 21 7.96 20.94 -19.54
N ILE A 22 9.03 20.29 -19.10
CA ILE A 22 10.42 20.71 -19.33
C ILE A 22 11.15 19.69 -20.20
N VAL A 23 12.22 20.10 -20.86
CA VAL A 23 13.04 19.21 -21.68
C VAL A 23 13.85 18.29 -20.77
N TYR A 24 13.79 16.98 -21.03
CA TYR A 24 14.41 15.96 -20.18
C TYR A 24 15.95 16.10 -20.08
N GLN A 25 16.60 16.67 -21.09
CA GLN A 25 18.06 16.69 -21.22
C GLN A 25 18.77 17.77 -20.38
N GLU A 26 18.05 18.65 -19.69
CA GLU A 26 18.65 19.84 -19.06
C GLU A 26 19.55 19.54 -17.85
N ASN A 27 19.33 18.45 -17.09
CA ASN A 27 20.06 18.19 -15.84
C ASN A 27 20.38 16.69 -15.64
N ALA A 28 21.65 16.36 -15.38
CA ALA A 28 22.14 14.98 -15.19
C ALA A 28 21.50 14.26 -13.99
N GLU A 29 21.30 14.96 -12.87
CA GLU A 29 20.77 14.39 -11.65
C GLU A 29 19.26 14.12 -11.74
N ILE A 30 18.53 15.04 -12.37
CA ILE A 30 17.11 14.86 -12.70
C ILE A 30 16.94 13.65 -13.62
N ARG A 31 17.83 13.47 -14.60
CA ARG A 31 17.81 12.30 -15.50
C ARG A 31 18.01 11.00 -14.73
N ARG A 32 18.99 10.95 -13.82
CA ARG A 32 19.26 9.76 -12.98
C ARG A 32 18.02 9.33 -12.20
N ILE A 33 17.39 10.25 -11.46
CA ILE A 33 16.20 9.96 -10.66
C ILE A 33 15.01 9.58 -11.57
N ALA A 34 14.86 10.25 -12.71
CA ALA A 34 13.80 9.94 -13.66
C ALA A 34 13.93 8.53 -14.28
N VAL A 35 15.13 8.08 -14.62
CA VAL A 35 15.40 6.71 -15.10
C VAL A 35 15.08 5.70 -13.99
N GLN A 36 15.58 5.95 -12.78
CA GLN A 36 15.32 5.08 -11.62
C GLN A 36 13.81 4.89 -11.40
N ARG A 37 13.04 5.98 -11.33
CA ARG A 37 11.58 5.90 -11.14
C ARG A 37 10.88 5.16 -12.29
N ARG A 38 11.33 5.32 -13.53
CA ARG A 38 10.75 4.61 -14.68
C ARG A 38 10.97 3.09 -14.56
N ASN A 39 12.17 2.68 -14.16
CA ASN A 39 12.52 1.28 -13.94
C ASN A 39 11.68 0.68 -12.79
N GLU A 40 11.54 1.41 -11.68
CA GLU A 40 10.72 0.98 -10.54
C GLU A 40 9.23 0.83 -10.87
N LEU A 41 8.73 1.60 -11.84
CA LEU A 41 7.35 1.54 -12.30
C LEU A 41 7.12 0.50 -13.39
N GLU A 42 8.19 -0.13 -13.89
CA GLU A 42 8.18 -1.11 -14.98
C GLU A 42 7.50 -0.55 -16.23
N PHE A 43 7.63 0.76 -16.47
CA PHE A 43 7.10 1.33 -17.70
C PHE A 43 7.92 0.82 -18.90
N PRO A 44 7.27 0.60 -20.07
CA PRO A 44 7.96 0.14 -21.27
C PRO A 44 9.20 0.97 -21.54
N GLU A 45 10.26 0.39 -22.08
CA GLU A 45 11.40 1.17 -22.54
C GLU A 45 10.88 2.26 -23.49
N ALA A 46 10.98 3.52 -23.07
CA ALA A 46 10.69 4.61 -23.98
C ALA A 46 11.76 4.55 -25.07
N ASN A 47 11.37 4.79 -26.32
CA ASN A 47 12.34 5.13 -27.36
C ASN A 47 13.11 6.39 -26.91
N LEU A 48 14.24 6.18 -26.23
CA LEU A 48 15.07 7.16 -25.53
C LEU A 48 15.76 8.16 -26.48
N VAL A 49 15.47 8.11 -27.78
CA VAL A 49 16.23 8.77 -28.84
C VAL A 49 15.52 9.98 -29.44
N ALA A 50 14.24 10.25 -29.12
CA ALA A 50 13.63 11.47 -29.61
C ALA A 50 14.14 12.67 -28.78
N ALA A 51 14.83 13.61 -29.43
CA ALA A 51 15.29 14.92 -28.91
C ALA A 51 14.20 15.80 -28.25
N ASN A 52 13.00 15.26 -28.06
CA ASN A 52 11.78 15.90 -27.57
C ASN A 52 11.18 15.18 -26.34
N SER A 53 11.93 14.30 -25.68
CA SER A 53 11.49 13.68 -24.42
C SER A 53 11.33 14.75 -23.33
N ARG A 54 10.20 14.71 -22.62
CA ARG A 54 9.80 15.77 -21.68
C ARG A 54 9.40 15.21 -20.33
N ILE A 55 9.59 16.01 -19.27
CA ILE A 55 9.09 15.71 -17.93
C ILE A 55 7.96 16.68 -17.60
N CYS A 56 6.84 16.19 -17.08
CA CYS A 56 5.75 17.06 -16.63
C CYS A 56 6.17 17.88 -15.40
N LEU A 57 5.60 19.07 -15.21
CA LEU A 57 5.94 19.93 -14.06
C LEU A 57 5.75 19.26 -12.70
N ARG A 58 4.82 18.30 -12.59
CA ARG A 58 4.58 17.55 -11.34
C ARG A 58 5.73 16.59 -11.04
N CYS A 59 6.15 15.80 -12.02
CA CYS A 59 7.29 14.89 -11.88
C CYS A 59 8.58 15.70 -11.66
N HIS A 60 8.76 16.81 -12.38
CA HIS A 60 9.90 17.69 -12.19
C HIS A 60 9.96 18.24 -10.76
N ARG A 61 8.87 18.83 -10.25
CA ARG A 61 8.80 19.34 -8.88
C ARG A 61 9.08 18.24 -7.85
N SER A 62 8.55 17.04 -8.07
CA SER A 62 8.77 15.90 -7.18
C SER A 62 10.21 15.38 -7.19
N ILE A 63 10.96 15.55 -8.29
CA ILE A 63 12.38 15.19 -8.37
C ILE A 63 13.24 16.30 -7.76
N ALA A 64 12.92 17.57 -8.05
CA ALA A 64 13.61 18.72 -7.46
C ALA A 64 13.51 18.73 -5.92
N GLU A 65 12.34 18.37 -5.38
CA GLU A 65 12.15 18.23 -3.93
C GLU A 65 13.03 17.10 -3.35
N GLU A 66 13.13 15.97 -4.04
CA GLU A 66 14.00 14.85 -3.63
C GLU A 66 15.48 15.26 -3.62
N ILE A 67 15.95 15.96 -4.66
CA ILE A 67 17.32 16.49 -4.70
C ILE A 67 17.57 17.44 -3.53
N ARG A 68 16.63 18.34 -3.24
CA ARG A 68 16.74 19.26 -2.10
C ARG A 68 16.83 18.50 -0.77
N MET A 69 16.03 17.46 -0.58
CA MET A 69 16.07 16.66 0.66
C MET A 69 17.43 16.01 0.89
N PHE A 70 18.06 15.47 -0.15
CA PHE A 70 19.42 14.91 -0.05
C PHE A 70 20.51 15.97 0.18
N GLN A 71 20.25 17.22 -0.18
CA GLN A 71 21.16 18.34 0.10
C GLN A 71 21.03 18.83 1.55
N GLU A 72 19.82 18.80 2.11
CA GLU A 72 19.54 19.21 3.49
C GLU A 72 19.93 18.12 4.52
N ASP A 73 19.73 16.85 4.18
CA ASP A 73 20.04 15.69 5.01
C ASP A 73 20.71 14.61 4.16
N PRO A 74 21.97 14.21 4.47
CA PRO A 74 22.68 13.19 3.69
C PRO A 74 22.13 11.77 3.88
N ASP A 75 21.31 11.50 4.91
CA ASP A 75 20.72 10.18 5.16
C ASP A 75 19.19 10.27 5.41
N PRO A 76 18.42 10.73 4.41
CA PRO A 76 16.98 10.92 4.58
C PRO A 76 16.29 9.56 4.64
N THR A 77 15.18 9.49 5.37
CA THR A 77 14.36 8.26 5.41
C THR A 77 13.76 7.97 4.02
N ILE A 78 14.19 6.86 3.41
CA ILE A 78 13.68 6.40 2.11
C ILE A 78 12.55 5.40 2.32
N LEU A 79 11.38 5.68 1.75
CA LEU A 79 10.24 4.78 1.76
C LEU A 79 9.78 4.49 0.33
N ARG A 80 9.12 3.33 0.12
CA ARG A 80 8.35 3.09 -1.10
C ARG A 80 7.04 3.86 -0.98
N VAL A 81 6.89 4.92 -1.75
CA VAL A 81 5.72 5.80 -1.71
C VAL A 81 4.86 5.61 -2.96
N LEU A 82 3.55 5.60 -2.75
CA LEU A 82 2.60 5.53 -3.86
C LEU A 82 2.84 6.64 -4.90
N PHE A 83 2.94 6.25 -6.17
CA PHE A 83 3.36 7.15 -7.25
C PHE A 83 2.30 8.20 -7.64
N LYS A 84 1.01 7.84 -7.65
CA LYS A 84 -0.11 8.74 -8.00
C LYS A 84 -1.10 8.86 -6.85
N GLN A 85 -1.37 10.10 -6.43
CA GLN A 85 -2.22 10.39 -5.24
C GLN A 85 -3.32 11.44 -5.48
N ASN A 86 -3.36 12.10 -6.65
CA ASN A 86 -4.32 13.19 -6.90
C ASN A 86 -5.72 12.69 -7.32
N ASN A 87 -5.78 11.47 -7.84
CA ASN A 87 -7.00 10.79 -8.27
C ASN A 87 -7.15 9.50 -7.44
N CYS A 88 -8.14 8.68 -7.75
CA CYS A 88 -8.23 7.34 -7.20
C CYS A 88 -6.89 6.60 -7.37
N ILE A 89 -6.39 6.02 -6.29
CA ILE A 89 -5.14 5.26 -6.29
C ILE A 89 -5.20 3.97 -7.13
N VAL A 90 -6.41 3.47 -7.41
CA VAL A 90 -6.67 2.26 -8.21
C VAL A 90 -6.99 2.60 -9.66
N CYS A 91 -8.14 3.24 -9.93
CA CYS A 91 -8.61 3.47 -11.29
C CYS A 91 -8.13 4.78 -11.92
N HIS A 92 -7.47 5.66 -11.15
CA HIS A 92 -7.04 6.99 -11.56
C HIS A 92 -8.16 7.93 -12.05
N ALA A 93 -9.43 7.58 -11.85
CA ALA A 93 -10.55 8.49 -12.02
C ALA A 93 -10.60 9.53 -10.88
N PRO A 94 -11.23 10.70 -11.11
CA PRO A 94 -11.45 11.68 -10.05
C PRO A 94 -12.18 11.03 -8.87
N ALA A 95 -11.56 11.03 -7.69
CA ALA A 95 -12.13 10.51 -6.46
C ALA A 95 -12.20 11.60 -5.41
N PHE A 96 -13.26 11.53 -4.59
CA PHE A 96 -13.52 12.50 -3.54
C PHE A 96 -13.26 11.94 -2.14
N THR A 97 -13.34 10.62 -1.97
CA THR A 97 -13.13 9.96 -0.69
C THR A 97 -11.64 9.82 -0.38
N ARG A 98 -11.19 10.45 0.71
CA ARG A 98 -9.83 10.27 1.24
C ARG A 98 -9.72 8.91 1.94
N LEU A 99 -8.59 8.24 1.77
CA LEU A 99 -8.31 7.01 2.49
C LEU A 99 -8.14 7.31 3.98
N ASN A 100 -8.87 6.57 4.81
CA ASN A 100 -8.71 6.66 6.25
C ASN A 100 -7.32 6.13 6.67
N LEU A 101 -6.91 6.44 7.90
CA LEU A 101 -5.60 6.03 8.42
C LEU A 101 -5.44 4.51 8.46
N ALA A 102 -6.51 3.78 8.83
CA ALA A 102 -6.49 2.32 8.92
C ALA A 102 -6.17 1.66 7.56
N ALA A 103 -6.76 2.15 6.47
CA ALA A 103 -6.50 1.67 5.11
C ALA A 103 -5.06 1.94 4.67
N ARG A 104 -4.50 3.11 5.04
CA ARG A 104 -3.12 3.46 4.70
C ARG A 104 -2.11 2.62 5.46
N VAL A 105 -2.39 2.33 6.74
CA VAL A 105 -1.58 1.41 7.55
C VAL A 105 -1.70 -0.03 7.07
N ASP A 106 -2.89 -0.48 6.66
CA ASP A 106 -3.10 -1.82 6.07
C ASP A 106 -2.26 -2.02 4.80
N ILE A 107 -2.27 -1.04 3.89
CA ILE A 107 -1.44 -1.06 2.67
C ILE A 107 0.05 -1.07 3.04
N PHE A 108 0.46 -0.30 4.04
CA PHE A 108 1.85 -0.29 4.48
C PHE A 108 2.29 -1.64 5.05
N LEU A 109 1.49 -2.25 5.93
CA LEU A 109 1.81 -3.55 6.53
C LEU A 109 1.86 -4.69 5.50
N LYS A 110 0.98 -4.67 4.49
CA LYS A 110 0.88 -5.76 3.51
C LYS A 110 1.79 -5.59 2.30
N LYS A 111 2.09 -4.36 1.90
CA LYS A 111 2.81 -4.06 0.64
C LYS A 111 4.08 -3.25 0.84
N GLU A 112 4.37 -2.81 2.06
CA GLU A 112 5.46 -1.87 2.38
C GLU A 112 5.35 -0.56 1.57
N ILE A 113 4.13 -0.16 1.21
CA ILE A 113 3.88 1.08 0.46
C ILE A 113 3.33 2.13 1.41
N TYR A 114 4.08 3.21 1.59
CA TYR A 114 3.63 4.38 2.32
C TYR A 114 2.65 5.20 1.48
N VAL A 115 1.51 5.52 2.08
CA VAL A 115 0.40 6.27 1.48
C VAL A 115 0.16 7.55 2.29
N SER A 116 0.32 8.70 1.63
CA SER A 116 0.13 10.00 2.29
C SER A 116 -1.33 10.25 2.69
N ASP A 117 -1.54 11.20 3.62
CA ASP A 117 -2.85 11.66 4.09
C ASP A 117 -3.81 12.11 2.96
N ASN A 118 -3.27 12.53 1.82
CA ASN A 118 -4.07 13.09 0.72
C ASN A 118 -4.54 12.06 -0.31
N ALA A 119 -4.13 10.79 -0.16
CA ALA A 119 -4.49 9.74 -1.10
C ALA A 119 -6.00 9.48 -1.09
N ARG A 120 -6.55 9.21 -2.28
CA ARG A 120 -8.00 9.07 -2.49
C ARG A 120 -8.36 7.74 -3.14
N SER A 121 -9.53 7.23 -2.84
CA SER A 121 -10.08 6.06 -3.53
C SER A 121 -11.55 6.25 -3.86
N CYS A 122 -12.04 5.58 -4.90
CA CYS A 122 -13.47 5.48 -5.14
C CYS A 122 -14.10 4.56 -4.09
N PRO A 123 -15.35 4.82 -3.67
CA PRO A 123 -16.07 3.94 -2.75
C PRO A 123 -16.11 2.48 -3.24
N ASP A 124 -16.24 2.26 -4.55
CA ASP A 124 -16.32 0.92 -5.16
C ASP A 124 -15.05 0.06 -4.98
N HIS A 125 -13.91 0.67 -4.64
CA HIS A 125 -12.65 -0.05 -4.37
C HIS A 125 -12.43 -0.32 -2.88
N LEU A 126 -13.34 0.15 -2.03
CA LEU A 126 -13.27 0.00 -0.59
C LEU A 126 -14.27 -1.07 -0.14
N ASN A 127 -13.90 -1.84 0.87
CA ASN A 127 -14.85 -2.70 1.57
C ASN A 127 -15.71 -1.91 2.57
N ASN A 128 -16.64 -2.60 3.24
CA ASN A 128 -17.51 -2.00 4.26
C ASN A 128 -16.76 -1.36 5.44
N SER A 129 -15.50 -1.75 5.67
CA SER A 129 -14.61 -1.19 6.71
C SER A 129 -13.77 -0.01 6.20
N GLY A 130 -13.94 0.41 4.94
CA GLY A 130 -13.18 1.47 4.31
C GLY A 130 -11.73 1.10 3.94
N LEU A 131 -11.40 -0.19 3.90
CA LEU A 131 -10.10 -0.71 3.48
C LEU A 131 -10.10 -1.04 1.99
N LEU A 132 -8.93 -0.96 1.34
CA LEU A 132 -8.79 -1.33 -0.07
C LEU A 132 -8.95 -2.85 -0.23
N LEU A 133 -9.75 -3.28 -1.20
CA LEU A 133 -9.92 -4.71 -1.53
C LEU A 133 -8.56 -5.36 -1.80
N ARG A 134 -8.29 -6.55 -1.23
CA ARG A 134 -6.99 -7.25 -1.31
C ARG A 134 -6.43 -7.33 -2.74
N PRO A 135 -7.20 -7.75 -3.77
CA PRO A 135 -6.68 -7.87 -5.14
C PRO A 135 -6.21 -6.52 -5.74
N LEU A 136 -6.79 -5.41 -5.29
CA LEU A 136 -6.44 -4.07 -5.77
C LEU A 136 -5.14 -3.56 -5.15
N GLN A 137 -4.70 -4.14 -4.03
CA GLN A 137 -3.44 -3.78 -3.39
C GLN A 137 -2.22 -4.26 -4.20
N ASP A 138 -2.34 -5.38 -4.93
CA ASP A 138 -1.27 -5.94 -5.77
C ASP A 138 -0.92 -5.04 -6.96
N GLY A 139 -1.91 -4.32 -7.49
CA GLY A 139 -1.74 -3.42 -8.63
C GLY A 139 -1.14 -2.05 -8.28
N LEU A 140 -0.89 -1.76 -7.00
CA LEU A 140 -0.42 -0.45 -6.56
C LEU A 140 1.02 -0.20 -7.03
N LYS A 141 1.21 0.88 -7.78
CA LYS A 141 2.52 1.32 -8.25
C LYS A 141 3.15 2.32 -7.27
N ALA A 142 4.36 2.00 -6.81
CA ALA A 142 5.12 2.79 -5.85
C ALA A 142 6.55 3.05 -6.35
N ILE A 143 7.14 4.14 -5.89
CA ILE A 143 8.53 4.53 -6.15
C ILE A 143 9.27 4.73 -4.83
N ARG A 144 10.56 4.42 -4.78
CA ARG A 144 11.40 4.80 -3.65
C ARG A 144 11.71 6.28 -3.75
N LYS A 145 11.46 7.00 -2.66
CA LYS A 145 11.81 8.43 -2.54
C LYS A 145 12.04 8.80 -1.09
N PRO A 146 12.85 9.83 -0.80
CA PRO A 146 12.96 10.36 0.55
C PRO A 146 11.63 10.95 1.01
N VAL A 147 11.31 10.74 2.28
CA VAL A 147 10.06 11.22 2.90
C VAL A 147 10.37 11.93 4.20
N LEU A 148 9.86 13.16 4.32
CA LEU A 148 9.88 13.89 5.58
C LEU A 148 8.56 13.67 6.32
N LEU A 149 8.54 12.71 7.24
CA LEU A 149 7.40 12.50 8.12
C LEU A 149 7.42 13.55 9.23
N LYS A 150 6.43 14.45 9.24
CA LYS A 150 6.31 15.49 10.27
C LYS A 150 5.81 14.89 11.58
N GLY A 151 6.16 15.51 12.72
CA GLY A 151 5.92 14.95 14.06
C GLY A 151 4.50 14.41 14.32
N ARG A 152 3.44 15.14 13.95
CA ARG A 152 2.06 14.67 14.14
C ARG A 152 1.72 13.46 13.27
N GLU A 153 2.12 13.49 12.01
CA GLU A 153 1.88 12.40 11.06
C GLU A 153 2.63 11.14 11.48
N LEU A 154 3.91 11.28 11.84
CA LEU A 154 4.72 10.20 12.37
C LEU A 154 4.12 9.59 13.64
N THR A 155 3.73 10.43 14.61
CA THR A 155 3.17 9.95 15.88
C THR A 155 1.87 9.20 15.65
N THR A 156 1.01 9.71 14.77
CA THR A 156 -0.28 9.11 14.41
C THR A 156 -0.08 7.77 13.71
N PHE A 157 0.85 7.72 12.75
CA PHE A 157 1.18 6.51 12.00
C PHE A 157 1.80 5.43 12.90
N MET A 158 2.79 5.80 13.73
CA MET A 158 3.44 4.90 14.68
C MET A 158 2.47 4.37 15.74
N SER A 159 1.54 5.20 16.21
CA SER A 159 0.50 4.75 17.15
C SER A 159 -0.42 3.69 16.53
N CYS A 160 -0.81 3.87 15.26
CA CYS A 160 -1.60 2.86 14.56
C CYS A 160 -0.82 1.58 14.28
N LEU A 161 0.47 1.68 13.92
CA LEU A 161 1.33 0.50 13.78
C LEU A 161 1.47 -0.24 15.10
N ARG A 162 1.66 0.47 16.22
CA ARG A 162 1.72 -0.11 17.56
C ARG A 162 0.42 -0.81 17.91
N ASN A 163 -0.73 -0.18 17.66
CA ASN A 163 -2.02 -0.82 17.90
C ASN A 163 -2.21 -2.07 17.05
N LYS A 164 -1.79 -2.05 15.77
CA LYS A 164 -1.82 -3.20 14.88
C LYS A 164 -0.86 -4.32 15.29
N ALA A 165 0.30 -3.97 15.85
CA ALA A 165 1.25 -4.95 16.40
C ALA A 165 0.74 -5.58 17.70
N ASN A 166 -0.06 -4.83 18.46
CA ASN A 166 -0.74 -5.31 19.66
C ASN A 166 -2.09 -5.98 19.37
N ASP A 167 -2.58 -5.94 18.13
CA ASP A 167 -3.69 -6.80 17.71
C ASP A 167 -3.19 -8.25 17.83
N PRO A 168 -3.89 -9.15 18.54
CA PRO A 168 -3.43 -10.51 18.75
C PRO A 168 -3.14 -11.20 17.40
N PRO A 169 -2.03 -11.97 17.28
CA PRO A 169 -1.42 -12.32 15.98
C PRO A 169 -2.30 -13.12 15.04
N LEU A 170 -3.34 -13.77 15.56
CA LEU A 170 -4.49 -14.25 14.82
C LEU A 170 -5.66 -14.16 15.80
N LYS A 171 -6.77 -13.58 15.38
CA LYS A 171 -8.05 -13.79 16.04
C LYS A 171 -8.51 -15.22 15.79
N MET A 172 -7.80 -16.20 16.39
CA MET A 172 -8.21 -17.60 16.47
C MET A 172 -9.27 -17.79 17.55
N ASP A 173 -9.88 -16.71 18.04
CA ASP A 173 -11.00 -16.74 18.96
C ASP A 173 -12.32 -17.11 18.24
N ASP A 174 -12.39 -16.97 16.92
CA ASP A 174 -13.60 -17.27 16.13
C ASP A 174 -13.28 -17.81 14.71
N GLU A 175 -13.98 -18.87 14.29
CA GLU A 175 -13.94 -19.38 12.92
C GLU A 175 -14.49 -18.39 11.88
N GLU A 176 -15.32 -17.44 12.31
CA GLU A 176 -15.84 -16.37 11.46
C GLU A 176 -14.76 -15.41 10.96
N ASN A 177 -13.58 -15.41 11.58
CA ASN A 177 -12.45 -14.57 11.16
C ASN A 177 -11.70 -15.11 9.93
N PHE A 178 -12.01 -16.33 9.48
CA PHE A 178 -11.36 -16.99 8.34
C PHE A 178 -12.35 -17.19 7.20
N SER A 179 -11.89 -17.10 5.95
CA SER A 179 -12.65 -17.66 4.82
C SER A 179 -12.71 -19.19 4.93
N ASP A 180 -13.65 -19.85 4.25
CA ASP A 180 -13.72 -21.33 4.27
C ASP A 180 -12.45 -21.99 3.70
N GLU A 181 -11.80 -21.33 2.73
CA GLU A 181 -10.54 -21.76 2.15
C GLU A 181 -9.38 -21.61 3.15
N GLU A 182 -9.31 -20.48 3.85
CA GLU A 182 -8.31 -20.21 4.90
C GLU A 182 -8.48 -21.17 6.09
N LEU A 183 -9.72 -21.38 6.55
CA LEU A 183 -10.05 -22.30 7.64
C LEU A 183 -9.67 -23.73 7.29
N ARG A 184 -10.00 -24.18 6.07
CA ARG A 184 -9.68 -25.52 5.59
C ARG A 184 -8.18 -25.70 5.39
N ALA A 185 -7.46 -24.68 4.96
CA ALA A 185 -6.00 -24.73 4.85
C ALA A 185 -5.32 -24.86 6.22
N LEU A 186 -5.86 -24.18 7.25
CA LEU A 186 -5.30 -24.19 8.61
C LEU A 186 -5.64 -25.47 9.38
N THR A 187 -6.91 -25.88 9.35
CA THR A 187 -7.42 -26.97 10.21
C THR A 187 -7.67 -28.28 9.49
N SER A 188 -7.64 -28.28 8.15
CA SER A 188 -8.12 -29.39 7.29
C SER A 188 -9.62 -29.70 7.43
N LEU A 189 -10.39 -28.89 8.15
CA LEU A 189 -11.83 -29.07 8.38
C LEU A 189 -12.66 -28.03 7.63
N THR A 190 -13.91 -28.37 7.36
CA THR A 190 -14.94 -27.38 6.99
C THR A 190 -15.45 -26.64 8.24
N ARG A 191 -16.08 -25.48 8.04
CA ARG A 191 -16.65 -24.68 9.14
C ARG A 191 -17.69 -25.44 9.96
N ALA A 192 -18.56 -26.21 9.29
CA ALA A 192 -19.54 -27.06 9.97
C ALA A 192 -18.85 -28.10 10.87
N GLN A 193 -17.87 -28.81 10.32
CA GLN A 193 -17.10 -29.81 11.07
C GLN A 193 -16.33 -29.21 12.26
N PHE A 194 -15.80 -28.00 12.11
CA PHE A 194 -15.14 -27.30 13.22
C PHE A 194 -16.13 -26.99 14.35
N ARG A 195 -17.33 -26.50 14.02
CA ARG A 195 -18.38 -26.21 15.01
C ARG A 195 -18.88 -27.47 15.71
N ASP A 196 -19.11 -28.53 14.95
CA ASP A 196 -19.51 -29.83 15.50
C ASP A 196 -18.44 -30.33 16.47
N LEU A 197 -17.16 -30.26 16.09
CA LEU A 197 -16.04 -30.69 16.94
C LEU A 197 -15.93 -29.84 18.23
N PHE A 198 -16.16 -28.53 18.12
CA PHE A 198 -16.14 -27.63 19.28
C PHE A 198 -17.29 -27.91 20.26
N GLU A 199 -18.46 -28.31 19.78
CA GLU A 199 -19.60 -28.68 20.63
C GLU A 199 -19.29 -29.87 21.55
N TYR A 200 -18.44 -30.79 21.10
CA TYR A 200 -17.98 -31.95 21.88
C TYR A 200 -16.78 -31.67 22.80
N CYS A 201 -16.26 -30.44 22.84
CA CYS A 201 -15.14 -30.09 23.71
C CYS A 201 -15.62 -29.90 25.16
N GLU A 202 -15.37 -30.90 26.00
CA GLU A 202 -15.66 -30.82 27.44
C GLU A 202 -14.60 -30.00 28.20
N PRO A 203 -14.94 -29.37 29.34
CA PRO A 203 -13.98 -28.74 30.22
C PRO A 203 -12.91 -29.73 30.71
N VAL A 204 -11.66 -29.27 30.80
CA VAL A 204 -10.52 -30.10 31.19
C VAL A 204 -10.01 -29.66 32.56
N GLU A 205 -9.63 -30.62 33.40
CA GLU A 205 -8.99 -30.33 34.69
C GLU A 205 -7.55 -29.85 34.49
N LEU A 206 -7.26 -28.64 34.97
CA LEU A 206 -5.95 -28.00 34.91
C LEU A 206 -5.64 -27.44 36.31
N TYR A 207 -4.59 -27.97 36.93
CA TYR A 207 -4.13 -27.58 38.28
C TYR A 207 -5.23 -27.63 39.35
N GLY A 208 -6.11 -28.64 39.29
CA GLY A 208 -7.21 -28.81 40.25
C GLY A 208 -8.40 -27.89 40.03
N SER A 209 -8.47 -27.18 38.91
CA SER A 209 -9.61 -26.38 38.48
C SER A 209 -10.11 -26.83 37.10
N LEU A 210 -11.43 -26.81 36.89
CA LEU A 210 -12.01 -27.07 35.57
C LEU A 210 -11.85 -25.83 34.69
N ARG A 211 -11.17 -26.00 33.56
CA ARG A 211 -11.02 -24.95 32.53
C ARG A 211 -11.89 -25.31 31.33
N THR A 212 -12.81 -24.43 30.96
CA THR A 212 -13.56 -24.54 29.70
C THR A 212 -12.63 -24.31 28.51
N ILE A 213 -12.76 -25.15 27.49
CA ILE A 213 -12.01 -25.05 26.23
C ILE A 213 -12.59 -23.91 25.38
N ALA A 214 -11.74 -22.95 24.98
CA ALA A 214 -12.12 -21.90 24.04
C ALA A 214 -11.87 -22.37 22.60
N LYS A 215 -12.53 -21.76 21.61
CA LYS A 215 -12.28 -22.04 20.18
C LYS A 215 -10.81 -21.89 19.81
N GLN A 216 -10.12 -20.92 20.42
CA GLN A 216 -8.68 -20.72 20.27
C GLN A 216 -7.85 -21.94 20.69
N ASP A 217 -8.23 -22.61 21.77
CA ASP A 217 -7.53 -23.81 22.22
C ASP A 217 -7.68 -24.94 21.19
N LEU A 218 -8.87 -25.10 20.61
CA LEU A 218 -9.12 -26.06 19.53
C LEU A 218 -8.35 -25.70 18.25
N PHE A 219 -8.26 -24.41 17.91
CA PHE A 219 -7.46 -23.92 16.80
C PHE A 219 -5.97 -24.23 16.98
N CYS A 220 -5.39 -23.98 18.15
CA CYS A 220 -3.99 -24.33 18.44
C CYS A 220 -3.77 -25.85 18.31
N PHE A 221 -4.70 -26.64 18.87
CA PHE A 221 -4.64 -28.11 18.78
C PHE A 221 -4.66 -28.62 17.34
N LEU A 222 -5.59 -28.14 16.51
CA LEU A 222 -5.73 -28.58 15.12
C LEU A 222 -4.57 -28.11 14.24
N CYS A 223 -4.08 -26.89 14.47
CA CYS A 223 -2.96 -26.31 13.72
C CYS A 223 -1.59 -26.81 14.22
N LYS A 224 -1.53 -27.60 15.29
CA LYS A 224 -0.29 -28.08 15.95
C LYS A 224 0.68 -26.96 16.32
N ILE A 225 0.15 -25.83 16.80
CA ILE A 225 0.90 -24.67 17.31
C ILE A 225 1.03 -24.81 18.82
#